data_AF-A0A4Y1R6Y8-F1
#
_entry.id   AF-A0A4Y1R6Y8-F1
#
_cell.length_a   1.000
_cell.length_b   1.000
_cell.length_c   1.000
_cell.angle_alpha   90.00
_cell.angle_beta   90.00
_cell.angle_gamma   90.00
#
_symmetry.space_group_name_H-M   'P 1'
#
loop_
_entity.id
_entity.type
_entity.pdbx_description
1 polymer ?
#
loop_
_entity_poly.entity_id
_entity_poly.type
_entity_poly.pdbx_seq_one_letter_code
_entity_poly.pdbx_strand_id
1 'polypeptide(L)'
;MQVIDWIPVMKGKRLRDLPSFLRTTNPDDVLLTLGLVVSDVIHKASALVLFTFDALEQGVLTAPSSMPNIPPVYTIGPVELLLNQIPKDHLNFIGYSRWKEETECLPMAKLPWQKTQLFMGLIASWCPQEQVLNHASVGGFLRHGGWNSTIESLTAVVPMLCWPFFADRQTDCYYTCNEWGIGMEIDNDVKRDEVEKLIKELMEGENGKKMTNKAMEWKKLAQEATGSHDVRILLNYGCPLCNLLFCRRGALDGH
;
A
#
# COMPACT_ATOMS: atom_id res chain seq x y z
N MET A 1 11.97 -20.33 16.57
CA MET A 1 11.63 -19.23 15.64
C MET A 1 12.08 -17.93 16.28
N GLN A 2 12.89 -17.11 15.61
CA GLN A 2 13.35 -15.84 16.19
C GLN A 2 12.21 -14.82 16.21
N VAL A 3 12.03 -14.18 17.36
CA VAL A 3 10.99 -13.18 17.63
C VAL A 3 11.68 -11.84 17.86
N ILE A 4 11.06 -10.76 17.40
CA ILE A 4 11.56 -9.41 17.54
C ILE A 4 11.05 -8.85 18.87
N ASP A 5 11.95 -8.43 19.75
CA ASP A 5 11.63 -7.74 21.00
C ASP A 5 12.28 -6.36 21.12
N TRP A 6 13.26 -6.06 20.25
CA TRP A 6 14.04 -4.83 20.24
C TRP A 6 13.43 -3.69 19.41
N ILE A 7 12.42 -3.95 18.58
CA ILE A 7 11.69 -2.92 17.82
C ILE A 7 10.30 -2.77 18.45
N PRO A 8 9.98 -1.64 19.11
CA PRO A 8 8.72 -1.49 19.85
C PRO A 8 7.46 -1.81 19.04
N VAL A 9 7.36 -1.28 17.81
CA VAL A 9 6.18 -1.52 16.94
C VAL A 9 6.11 -2.95 16.38
N MET A 10 7.24 -3.66 16.36
CA MET A 10 7.32 -5.04 15.89
C MET A 10 7.45 -6.07 17.02
N LYS A 11 7.25 -5.66 18.28
CA LYS A 11 7.42 -6.54 19.43
C LYS A 11 6.50 -7.77 19.33
N GLY A 12 7.06 -8.95 19.52
CA GLY A 12 6.34 -10.23 19.44
C GLY A 12 6.13 -10.77 18.01
N LYS A 13 6.49 -9.99 16.97
CA LYS A 13 6.43 -10.45 15.58
C LYS A 13 7.65 -11.30 15.23
N ARG A 14 7.55 -12.13 14.19
CA ARG A 14 8.64 -13.04 13.82
C ARG A 14 9.67 -12.28 13.00
N LEU A 15 10.91 -12.76 13.00
CA LEU A 15 11.94 -12.22 12.13
C LEU A 15 11.47 -12.17 10.67
N ARG A 16 10.77 -13.20 10.16
CA ARG A 16 10.29 -13.24 8.76
C ARG A 16 9.39 -12.06 8.37
N ASP A 17 8.72 -11.46 9.35
CA ASP A 17 7.77 -10.36 9.17
C ASP A 17 8.49 -9.00 9.07
N LEU A 18 9.82 -8.93 9.24
CA LEU A 18 10.64 -7.76 8.90
C LEU A 18 10.86 -7.64 7.39
N PRO A 19 11.06 -6.40 6.90
CA PRO A 19 11.47 -6.18 5.53
C PRO A 19 12.70 -7.02 5.20
N SER A 20 12.66 -7.74 4.09
CA SER A 20 13.69 -8.72 3.71
C SER A 20 15.09 -8.12 3.61
N PHE A 21 15.22 -6.85 3.22
CA PHE A 21 16.51 -6.15 3.15
C PHE A 21 17.12 -5.86 4.53
N LEU A 22 16.34 -5.88 5.61
CA LEU A 22 16.86 -5.82 6.99
C LEU A 22 17.30 -7.19 7.53
N ARG A 23 17.07 -8.26 6.76
CA ARG A 23 17.40 -9.65 7.11
C ARG A 23 18.53 -10.22 6.27
N THR A 24 19.04 -9.43 5.33
CA THR A 24 20.12 -9.82 4.44
C THR A 24 21.43 -9.95 5.23
N THR A 25 22.27 -10.91 4.84
CA THR A 25 23.66 -11.03 5.32
C THR A 25 24.67 -10.45 4.34
N ASN A 26 24.19 -9.97 3.19
CA ASN A 26 25.03 -9.34 2.18
C ASN A 26 25.28 -7.86 2.56
N PRO A 27 26.52 -7.46 2.88
CA PRO A 27 26.83 -6.07 3.19
C PRO A 27 26.65 -5.13 1.99
N ASP A 28 26.71 -5.66 0.76
CA ASP A 28 26.55 -4.91 -0.49
C ASP A 28 25.10 -4.92 -1.01
N ASP A 29 24.13 -5.28 -0.15
CA ASP A 29 22.72 -5.26 -0.52
C ASP A 29 22.27 -3.82 -0.79
N VAL A 30 21.77 -3.59 -2.01
CA VAL A 30 21.39 -2.27 -2.50
C VAL A 30 20.21 -1.69 -1.71
N LEU A 31 19.26 -2.51 -1.28
CA LEU A 31 18.10 -2.06 -0.52
C LEU A 31 18.49 -1.73 0.92
N LEU A 32 19.39 -2.52 1.52
CA LEU A 32 19.95 -2.19 2.83
C LEU A 32 20.72 -0.87 2.77
N THR A 33 21.59 -0.71 1.76
CA THR A 33 22.37 0.52 1.55
C THR A 33 21.46 1.73 1.36
N LEU A 34 20.43 1.60 0.52
CA LEU A 34 19.43 2.64 0.33
C LEU A 34 18.72 3.00 1.64
N GLY A 35 18.33 2.01 2.44
CA GLY A 35 17.71 2.22 3.74
C GLY A 35 18.59 3.01 4.71
N LEU A 36 19.89 2.70 4.76
CA LEU A 36 20.86 3.43 5.59
C LEU A 36 21.04 4.88 5.11
N VAL A 37 21.13 5.10 3.80
CA VAL A 37 21.21 6.44 3.21
C VAL A 37 19.95 7.25 3.51
N VAL A 38 18.77 6.66 3.33
CA VAL A 38 17.50 7.30 3.64
C VAL A 38 17.41 7.66 5.12
N SER A 39 17.88 6.79 6.02
CA SER A 39 17.94 7.07 7.46
C SER A 39 18.79 8.31 7.78
N ASP A 40 19.97 8.44 7.17
CA ASP A 40 20.84 9.62 7.37
C ASP A 40 20.20 10.91 6.81
N VAL A 41 19.44 10.81 5.72
CA VAL A 41 18.69 11.94 5.15
C VAL A 41 17.51 12.34 6.04
N ILE A 42 16.77 11.38 6.60
CA ILE A 42 15.61 11.64 7.48
C ILE A 42 16.03 12.47 8.69
N HIS A 43 17.19 12.18 9.30
CA HIS A 43 17.69 12.96 10.44
C HIS A 43 18.01 14.42 10.14
N LYS A 44 18.16 14.77 8.86
CA LYS A 44 18.44 16.15 8.39
C LYS A 44 17.20 16.84 7.82
N ALA A 45 16.10 16.11 7.67
CA ALA A 45 14.86 16.66 7.14
C ALA A 45 14.17 17.57 8.16
N SER A 46 13.36 18.52 7.69
CA SER A 46 12.57 19.40 8.57
C SER A 46 11.23 18.78 8.98
N ALA A 47 10.75 17.80 8.22
CA ALA A 47 9.51 17.07 8.46
C ALA A 47 9.57 15.72 7.71
N LEU A 48 8.85 14.72 8.22
CA LEU A 48 8.56 13.46 7.53
C LEU A 48 7.08 13.44 7.16
N VAL A 49 6.77 13.20 5.89
CA VAL A 49 5.38 13.08 5.41
C VAL A 49 5.15 11.64 4.99
N LEU A 50 4.14 11.00 5.60
CA LEU A 50 3.76 9.62 5.30
C LEU A 50 2.40 9.57 4.61
N PHE A 51 2.30 8.79 3.53
CA PHE A 51 1.05 8.61 2.79
C PHE A 51 0.13 7.59 3.46
N THR A 52 -0.36 7.95 4.64
CA THR A 52 -1.21 7.14 5.52
C THR A 52 -2.18 8.04 6.28
N PHE A 53 -2.89 7.51 7.27
CA PHE A 53 -3.74 8.28 8.18
C PHE A 53 -3.59 7.78 9.62
N ASP A 54 -3.76 8.69 10.58
CA ASP A 54 -3.37 8.47 11.98
C ASP A 54 -3.99 7.22 12.62
N ALA A 55 -5.26 6.96 12.32
CA ALA A 55 -5.98 5.83 12.89
C ALA A 55 -5.44 4.47 12.42
N LEU A 56 -4.87 4.39 11.21
CA LEU A 56 -4.35 3.13 10.65
C LEU A 56 -3.02 2.72 11.28
N GLU A 57 -2.18 3.71 11.59
CA GLU A 57 -0.76 3.51 11.91
C GLU A 57 -0.32 4.20 13.22
N GLN A 58 -1.24 4.35 14.18
CA GLN A 58 -0.97 5.02 15.46
C GLN A 58 0.31 4.52 16.16
N GLY A 59 0.58 3.20 16.13
CA GLY A 59 1.80 2.62 16.71
C GLY A 59 3.09 3.01 15.97
N VAL A 60 3.02 3.21 14.65
CA VAL A 60 4.14 3.66 13.80
C VAL A 60 4.37 5.17 13.94
N LEU A 61 3.33 5.96 14.22
CA LEU A 61 3.44 7.43 14.33
C LEU A 61 3.92 7.88 15.72
N THR A 62 3.59 7.11 16.76
CA THR A 62 4.00 7.41 18.14
C THR A 62 5.45 7.06 18.42
N ALA A 63 5.99 6.02 17.79
CA ALA A 63 7.38 5.60 18.02
C ALA A 63 8.44 6.64 17.59
N PRO A 64 8.39 7.23 16.38
CA PRO A 64 9.37 8.21 15.92
C PRO A 64 9.34 9.50 16.75
N SER A 65 8.17 9.88 17.28
CA SER A 65 8.01 11.03 18.19
C SER A 65 8.80 10.88 19.49
N SER A 66 9.19 9.65 19.85
CA SER A 66 10.01 9.35 21.03
C SER A 66 11.51 9.16 20.73
N MET A 67 11.90 9.19 19.46
CA MET A 67 13.29 9.01 19.05
C MET A 67 14.02 10.35 18.92
N PRO A 68 15.23 10.49 19.50
CA PRO A 68 16.03 11.70 19.31
C PRO A 68 16.41 11.86 17.83
N ASN A 69 16.35 13.10 17.34
CA ASN A 69 16.73 13.48 15.96
C ASN A 69 15.82 12.94 14.84
N ILE A 70 14.57 12.58 15.13
CA ILE A 70 13.54 12.40 14.10
C ILE A 70 12.73 13.70 13.97
N PRO A 71 12.54 14.26 12.76
CA PRO A 71 11.73 15.45 12.58
C PRO A 71 10.24 15.16 12.82
N PRO A 72 9.41 16.21 12.99
CA PRO A 72 7.96 16.05 13.11
C PRO A 72 7.39 15.20 11.96
N VAL A 73 6.55 14.23 12.33
CA VAL A 73 5.90 13.30 11.40
C VAL A 73 4.47 13.77 11.12
N TYR A 74 4.11 13.86 9.85
CA TYR A 74 2.78 14.22 9.39
C TYR A 74 2.23 13.12 8.48
N THR A 75 0.93 12.86 8.59
CA THR A 75 0.22 11.94 7.70
C THR A 75 -0.55 12.75 6.66
N ILE A 76 -0.51 12.30 5.40
CA ILE A 76 -1.34 12.84 4.32
C ILE A 76 -1.97 11.67 3.59
N GLY A 77 -3.22 11.37 3.92
CA GLY A 77 -3.91 10.29 3.24
C GLY A 77 -5.26 9.89 3.82
N PRO A 78 -5.87 8.85 3.20
CA PRO A 78 -5.36 8.20 1.99
C PRO A 78 -5.47 9.09 0.75
N VAL A 79 -4.38 9.12 -0.03
CA VAL A 79 -4.23 9.99 -1.23
C VAL A 79 -5.39 9.82 -2.20
N GLU A 80 -5.88 8.60 -2.37
CA GLU A 80 -7.01 8.28 -3.23
C GLU A 80 -8.27 9.10 -2.91
N LEU A 81 -8.66 9.13 -1.64
CA LEU A 81 -9.85 9.86 -1.20
C LEU A 81 -9.65 11.38 -1.29
N LEU A 82 -8.40 11.84 -1.28
CA LEU A 82 -8.06 13.25 -1.46
C LEU A 82 -8.14 13.66 -2.93
N LEU A 83 -7.61 12.84 -3.84
CA LEU A 83 -7.66 13.09 -5.28
C LEU A 83 -9.10 13.10 -5.81
N ASN A 84 -9.95 12.21 -5.29
CA ASN A 84 -11.37 12.16 -5.64
C ASN A 84 -12.16 13.43 -5.27
N GLN A 85 -11.60 14.31 -4.43
CA GLN A 85 -12.21 15.61 -4.11
C GLN A 85 -11.82 16.72 -5.10
N ILE A 86 -10.83 16.48 -5.97
CA ILE A 86 -10.35 17.44 -6.95
C ILE A 86 -11.22 17.36 -8.22
N PRO A 87 -11.65 18.50 -8.80
CA PRO A 87 -12.37 18.51 -10.07
C PRO A 87 -11.58 17.81 -11.20
N LYS A 88 -12.27 16.94 -11.96
CA LYS A 88 -11.66 16.03 -12.95
C LYS A 88 -10.92 16.73 -14.10
N ASP A 89 -11.28 17.96 -14.42
CA ASP A 89 -10.62 18.81 -15.41
C ASP A 89 -9.17 19.14 -15.06
N HIS A 90 -8.79 19.06 -13.78
CA HIS A 90 -7.43 19.28 -13.29
C HIS A 90 -6.60 17.98 -13.12
N LEU A 91 -7.20 16.80 -13.27
CA LEU A 91 -6.56 15.49 -12.99
C LEU A 91 -5.87 14.85 -14.20
N ASN A 92 -6.05 15.38 -15.42
CA ASN A 92 -5.44 14.86 -16.65
C ASN A 92 -3.89 14.81 -16.64
N PHE A 93 -3.25 15.41 -15.63
CA PHE A 93 -1.80 15.50 -15.51
C PHE A 93 -1.19 14.59 -14.41
N ILE A 94 -2.01 13.90 -13.60
CA ILE A 94 -1.57 13.20 -12.38
C ILE A 94 -1.88 11.69 -12.46
N GLY A 95 -1.64 11.06 -13.61
CA GLY A 95 -1.68 9.61 -13.72
C GLY A 95 -0.53 8.97 -12.94
N TYR A 96 -0.81 8.19 -11.89
CA TYR A 96 0.19 7.48 -11.09
C TYR A 96 0.87 6.30 -11.81
N SER A 97 0.40 5.97 -13.02
CA SER A 97 0.93 4.88 -13.84
C SER A 97 1.89 5.39 -14.91
N ARG A 98 3.13 4.88 -14.90
CA ARG A 98 4.12 5.10 -15.99
C ARG A 98 3.74 4.42 -17.30
N TRP A 99 2.72 3.57 -17.30
CA TRP A 99 2.29 2.78 -18.44
C TRP A 99 1.08 3.42 -19.10
N LYS A 100 1.00 3.36 -20.43
CA LYS A 100 -0.20 3.78 -21.14
C LYS A 100 -1.36 2.89 -20.71
N GLU A 101 -2.43 3.54 -20.28
CA GLU A 101 -3.71 2.92 -19.98
C GLU A 101 -4.28 2.27 -21.25
N GLU A 102 -4.49 0.95 -21.21
CA GLU A 102 -5.21 0.25 -22.26
C GLU A 102 -6.71 0.37 -22.00
N THR A 103 -7.40 1.10 -22.88
CA THR A 103 -8.86 1.27 -22.82
C THR A 103 -9.62 0.12 -23.49
N GLU A 104 -8.90 -0.81 -24.13
CA GLU A 104 -9.46 -1.89 -24.93
C GLU A 104 -8.97 -3.25 -24.44
N CYS A 105 -9.90 -4.18 -24.25
CA CYS A 105 -9.59 -5.54 -23.84
C CYS A 105 -9.01 -6.34 -25.01
N LEU A 106 -7.84 -6.95 -24.85
CA LEU A 106 -7.36 -7.97 -25.79
C LEU A 106 -8.18 -9.26 -25.61
N PRO A 107 -8.91 -9.73 -26.65
CA PRO A 107 -9.52 -11.05 -26.59
C PRO A 107 -8.40 -12.10 -26.53
N MET A 108 -8.44 -13.00 -25.53
CA MET A 108 -7.48 -14.11 -25.36
C MET A 108 -7.58 -15.21 -26.45
N ALA A 109 -7.98 -14.87 -27.67
CA ALA A 109 -8.14 -15.80 -28.79
C ALA A 109 -6.82 -16.14 -29.53
N LYS A 110 -5.65 -15.70 -29.04
CA LYS A 110 -4.37 -15.83 -29.77
C LYS A 110 -3.31 -16.73 -29.12
N LEU A 111 -3.64 -17.47 -28.05
CA LEU A 111 -2.69 -18.43 -27.47
C LEU A 111 -2.93 -19.85 -28.03
N PRO A 112 -1.90 -20.53 -28.57
CA PRO A 112 -2.04 -21.76 -29.38
C PRO A 112 -2.41 -23.04 -28.60
N TRP A 113 -2.82 -22.95 -27.34
CA TRP A 113 -3.03 -24.11 -26.45
C TRP A 113 -4.48 -24.35 -26.01
N GLN A 114 -5.49 -23.78 -26.68
CA GLN A 114 -6.88 -23.86 -26.19
C GLN A 114 -7.83 -24.54 -27.19
N LYS A 115 -8.15 -25.80 -26.91
CA LYS A 115 -9.45 -26.38 -27.24
C LYS A 115 -10.09 -26.77 -25.90
N THR A 116 -11.35 -26.36 -25.71
CA THR A 116 -12.25 -26.64 -24.56
C THR A 116 -11.96 -25.94 -23.22
N GLN A 117 -12.48 -24.71 -23.04
CA GLN A 117 -13.24 -24.29 -21.85
C GLN A 117 -13.87 -22.90 -22.06
N LEU A 118 -15.12 -22.69 -21.63
CA LEU A 118 -15.78 -21.38 -21.60
C LEU A 118 -14.95 -20.45 -20.67
N PHE A 119 -14.35 -19.39 -21.22
CA PHE A 119 -13.50 -18.46 -20.47
C PHE A 119 -14.36 -17.42 -19.75
N MET A 120 -14.22 -17.31 -18.42
CA MET A 120 -14.91 -16.31 -17.57
C MET A 120 -13.96 -15.24 -17.01
N GLY A 121 -12.76 -15.06 -17.59
CA GLY A 121 -11.74 -14.15 -17.07
C GLY A 121 -11.12 -13.28 -18.15
N LEU A 122 -10.63 -12.10 -17.74
CA LEU A 122 -9.89 -11.15 -18.57
C LEU A 122 -8.43 -11.10 -18.11
N ILE A 123 -7.49 -11.16 -19.05
CA ILE A 123 -6.07 -10.87 -18.81
C ILE A 123 -5.74 -9.60 -19.57
N ALA A 124 -5.34 -8.56 -18.85
CA ALA A 124 -4.90 -7.28 -19.40
C ALA A 124 -3.46 -6.98 -18.99
N SER A 125 -2.72 -6.23 -19.81
CA SER A 125 -1.38 -5.76 -19.48
C SER A 125 -1.40 -4.69 -18.37
N TRP A 126 -2.49 -3.94 -18.30
CA TRP A 126 -2.75 -2.89 -17.32
C TRP A 126 -4.28 -2.71 -17.13
N CYS A 127 -4.71 -2.23 -15.97
CA CYS A 127 -6.10 -1.85 -15.72
C CYS A 127 -6.18 -0.63 -14.78
N PRO A 128 -7.27 0.16 -14.84
CA PRO A 128 -7.49 1.26 -13.89
C PRO A 128 -7.85 0.67 -12.52
N GLN A 129 -6.83 0.26 -11.76
CA GLN A 129 -6.99 -0.57 -10.55
C GLN A 129 -7.99 0.04 -9.55
N GLU A 130 -7.91 1.34 -9.28
CA GLU A 130 -8.89 2.07 -8.45
C GLU A 130 -10.32 1.81 -8.91
N GLN A 131 -10.61 2.03 -10.20
CA GLN A 131 -11.96 1.91 -10.75
C GLN A 131 -12.44 0.46 -10.72
N VAL A 132 -11.54 -0.49 -10.98
CA VAL A 132 -11.84 -1.92 -10.88
C VAL A 132 -12.18 -2.28 -9.44
N LEU A 133 -11.35 -1.90 -8.46
CA LEU A 133 -11.59 -2.20 -7.04
C LEU A 133 -12.88 -1.55 -6.52
N ASN A 134 -13.24 -0.36 -6.98
CA ASN A 134 -14.49 0.30 -6.62
C ASN A 134 -15.73 -0.28 -7.33
N HIS A 135 -15.57 -1.19 -8.28
CA HIS A 135 -16.70 -1.80 -8.99
C HIS A 135 -17.42 -2.83 -8.12
N ALA A 136 -18.75 -2.76 -8.04
CA ALA A 136 -19.57 -3.60 -7.15
C ALA A 136 -19.45 -5.12 -7.41
N SER A 137 -18.95 -5.52 -8.58
CA SER A 137 -18.71 -6.94 -8.92
C SER A 137 -17.40 -7.49 -8.37
N VAL A 138 -16.52 -6.66 -7.81
CA VAL A 138 -15.26 -7.10 -7.21
C VAL A 138 -15.51 -7.51 -5.76
N GLY A 139 -15.34 -8.81 -5.49
CA GLY A 139 -15.49 -9.38 -4.14
C GLY A 139 -14.17 -9.66 -3.42
N GLY A 140 -13.04 -9.53 -4.11
CA GLY A 140 -11.73 -9.86 -3.53
C GLY A 140 -10.56 -9.44 -4.40
N PHE A 141 -9.41 -9.17 -3.76
CA PHE A 141 -8.21 -8.69 -4.44
C PHE A 141 -6.97 -9.55 -4.10
N LEU A 142 -6.40 -10.21 -5.11
CA LEU A 142 -5.14 -10.93 -4.97
C LEU A 142 -3.97 -9.98 -5.21
N ARG A 143 -3.08 -9.82 -4.22
CA ARG A 143 -1.99 -8.85 -4.28
C ARG A 143 -0.68 -9.30 -3.66
N HIS A 144 0.41 -8.81 -4.26
CA HIS A 144 1.79 -9.02 -3.83
C HIS A 144 2.27 -8.02 -2.76
N GLY A 145 1.71 -6.79 -2.72
CA GLY A 145 1.76 -5.93 -1.52
C GLY A 145 2.31 -4.55 -1.54
N GLY A 146 2.13 -3.79 -2.62
CA GLY A 146 2.46 -2.38 -2.55
C GLY A 146 1.51 -1.63 -1.61
N TRP A 147 2.05 -0.66 -0.88
CA TRP A 147 1.29 0.23 0.00
C TRP A 147 0.07 0.86 -0.67
N ASN A 148 0.24 1.44 -1.87
CA ASN A 148 -0.87 2.08 -2.60
C ASN A 148 -2.02 1.10 -2.86
N SER A 149 -1.72 -0.09 -3.38
CA SER A 149 -2.73 -1.12 -3.66
C SER A 149 -3.47 -1.59 -2.40
N THR A 150 -2.80 -1.57 -1.24
CA THR A 150 -3.41 -1.89 0.04
C THR A 150 -4.41 -0.82 0.46
N ILE A 151 -4.05 0.46 0.32
CA ILE A 151 -4.91 1.60 0.63
C ILE A 151 -6.11 1.69 -0.32
N GLU A 152 -5.91 1.47 -1.62
CA GLU A 152 -6.98 1.41 -2.63
C GLU A 152 -7.99 0.31 -2.27
N SER A 153 -7.52 -0.91 -1.96
CA SER A 153 -8.40 -2.02 -1.57
C SER A 153 -9.15 -1.75 -0.26
N LEU A 154 -8.47 -1.18 0.73
CA LEU A 154 -9.05 -0.81 2.02
C LEU A 154 -10.18 0.22 1.84
N THR A 155 -9.93 1.27 1.05
CA THR A 155 -10.92 2.33 0.80
C THR A 155 -12.04 1.89 -0.15
N ALA A 156 -11.79 0.89 -1.00
CA ALA A 156 -12.82 0.23 -1.80
C ALA A 156 -13.65 -0.81 -1.03
N VAL A 157 -13.26 -1.15 0.21
CA VAL A 157 -13.88 -2.23 1.02
C VAL A 157 -13.75 -3.60 0.36
N VAL A 158 -12.61 -3.85 -0.28
CA VAL A 158 -12.31 -5.13 -0.93
C VAL A 158 -11.30 -5.90 -0.06
N PRO A 159 -11.66 -7.10 0.43
CA PRO A 159 -10.75 -7.92 1.23
C PRO A 159 -9.67 -8.56 0.34
N MET A 160 -8.50 -8.84 0.92
CA MET A 160 -7.30 -9.21 0.16
C MET A 160 -6.85 -10.66 0.38
N LEU A 161 -6.35 -11.30 -0.69
CA LEU A 161 -5.41 -12.40 -0.57
C LEU A 161 -4.00 -11.87 -0.79
N CYS A 162 -3.13 -12.08 0.20
CA CYS A 162 -1.78 -11.56 0.21
C CYS A 162 -0.78 -12.67 -0.14
N TRP A 163 0.03 -12.46 -1.17
CA TRP A 163 1.12 -13.37 -1.51
C TRP A 163 2.45 -12.60 -1.58
N PRO A 164 3.12 -12.39 -0.43
CA PRO A 164 4.29 -11.52 -0.34
C PRO A 164 5.59 -12.22 -0.78
N PHE A 165 6.46 -11.49 -1.50
CA PHE A 165 7.75 -12.04 -1.97
C PHE A 165 8.97 -11.41 -1.27
N PHE A 166 9.30 -10.14 -1.57
CA PHE A 166 10.53 -9.48 -1.14
C PHE A 166 10.26 -8.03 -0.69
N ALA A 167 11.30 -7.30 -0.29
CA ALA A 167 11.26 -5.95 0.28
C ALA A 167 10.42 -5.84 1.57
N ASP A 168 9.53 -4.86 1.65
CA ASP A 168 8.59 -4.52 2.71
C ASP A 168 7.34 -5.42 2.75
N ARG A 169 7.13 -6.20 1.69
CA ARG A 169 5.87 -6.91 1.42
C ARG A 169 5.48 -7.92 2.50
N GLN A 170 6.44 -8.54 3.17
CA GLN A 170 6.18 -9.42 4.31
C GLN A 170 5.58 -8.64 5.49
N THR A 171 6.10 -7.45 5.77
CA THR A 171 5.60 -6.57 6.82
C THR A 171 4.18 -6.12 6.49
N ASP A 172 3.95 -5.60 5.28
CA ASP A 172 2.62 -5.16 4.84
C ASP A 172 1.60 -6.31 4.88
N CYS A 173 1.99 -7.51 4.46
CA CYS A 173 1.15 -8.69 4.57
C CYS A 173 0.78 -9.00 6.03
N TYR A 174 1.76 -8.95 6.94
CA TYR A 174 1.51 -9.16 8.35
C TYR A 174 0.47 -8.18 8.90
N TYR A 175 0.66 -6.88 8.66
CA TYR A 175 -0.28 -5.85 9.13
C TYR A 175 -1.67 -6.02 8.51
N THR A 176 -1.74 -6.26 7.19
CA THR A 176 -2.99 -6.49 6.47
C THR A 176 -3.80 -7.66 7.06
N CYS A 177 -3.11 -8.77 7.35
CA CYS A 177 -3.77 -10.00 7.79
C CYS A 177 -4.05 -10.03 9.30
N ASN A 178 -3.14 -9.50 10.13
CA ASN A 178 -3.16 -9.73 11.58
C ASN A 178 -3.56 -8.50 12.38
N GLU A 179 -3.18 -7.30 11.94
CA GLU A 179 -3.41 -6.06 12.70
C GLU A 179 -4.66 -5.34 12.20
N TRP A 180 -4.77 -5.15 10.89
CA TRP A 180 -5.92 -4.50 10.26
C TRP A 180 -7.07 -5.45 9.99
N GLY A 181 -6.78 -6.75 9.84
CA GLY A 181 -7.79 -7.81 9.69
C GLY A 181 -8.60 -7.70 8.39
N ILE A 182 -7.95 -7.32 7.29
CA ILE A 182 -8.59 -7.11 5.97
C ILE A 182 -8.00 -8.01 4.87
N GLY A 183 -7.23 -9.03 5.24
CA GLY A 183 -6.75 -10.01 4.27
C GLY A 183 -6.31 -11.35 4.88
N MET A 184 -6.04 -12.32 4.00
CA MET A 184 -5.49 -13.63 4.34
C MET A 184 -4.20 -13.88 3.56
N GLU A 185 -3.19 -14.46 4.23
CA GLU A 185 -1.91 -14.79 3.61
C GLU A 185 -2.00 -16.13 2.86
N ILE A 186 -1.52 -16.16 1.61
CA ILE A 186 -1.32 -17.39 0.84
C ILE A 186 0.03 -17.99 1.25
N ASP A 187 0.06 -19.30 1.49
CA ASP A 187 1.30 -20.03 1.81
C ASP A 187 2.32 -19.92 0.67
N ASN A 188 3.61 -19.97 1.01
CA ASN A 188 4.69 -20.01 0.04
C ASN A 188 4.69 -21.31 -0.78
N ASP A 189 4.22 -22.43 -0.21
CA ASP A 189 3.99 -23.68 -0.94
C ASP A 189 2.64 -23.62 -1.66
N VAL A 190 2.60 -22.89 -2.77
CA VAL A 190 1.37 -22.63 -3.51
C VAL A 190 0.84 -23.90 -4.16
N LYS A 191 -0.23 -24.43 -3.57
CA LYS A 191 -1.02 -25.54 -4.11
C LYS A 191 -2.36 -25.04 -4.60
N ARG A 192 -2.77 -25.49 -5.79
CA ARG A 192 -4.04 -25.08 -6.42
C ARG A 192 -5.23 -25.27 -5.48
N ASP A 193 -5.33 -26.42 -4.83
CA ASP A 193 -6.48 -26.76 -3.99
C ASP A 193 -6.54 -25.88 -2.73
N GLU A 194 -5.39 -25.46 -2.20
CA GLU A 194 -5.33 -24.54 -1.05
C GLU A 194 -5.71 -23.12 -1.45
N VAL A 195 -5.23 -22.65 -2.61
CA VAL A 195 -5.64 -21.34 -3.16
C VAL A 195 -7.15 -21.32 -3.45
N GLU A 196 -7.70 -22.40 -3.99
CA GLU A 196 -9.15 -22.49 -4.25
C GLU A 196 -9.97 -22.38 -2.95
N LYS A 197 -9.53 -23.04 -1.86
CA LYS A 197 -10.17 -22.91 -0.54
C LYS A 197 -10.10 -21.48 -0.02
N LEU A 198 -8.95 -20.81 -0.16
CA LEU A 198 -8.78 -19.42 0.26
C LEU A 198 -9.67 -18.46 -0.54
N ILE A 199 -9.80 -18.67 -1.85
CA ILE A 199 -10.70 -17.87 -2.70
C ILE A 199 -12.15 -18.07 -2.25
N LYS A 200 -12.58 -19.32 -2.03
CA LYS A 200 -13.94 -19.61 -1.53
C LYS A 200 -14.20 -18.97 -0.18
N GLU A 201 -13.24 -19.06 0.74
CA GLU A 201 -13.35 -18.44 2.07
C GLU A 201 -13.39 -16.92 2.01
N LEU A 202 -12.63 -16.30 1.10
CA LEU A 202 -12.64 -14.85 0.90
C LEU A 202 -14.00 -14.37 0.34
N MET A 203 -14.54 -15.08 -0.66
CA MET A 203 -15.72 -14.65 -1.42
C MET A 203 -17.04 -14.97 -0.69
N GLU A 204 -17.12 -16.13 -0.04
CA GLU A 204 -18.38 -16.68 0.48
C GLU A 204 -18.30 -16.98 1.99
N GLY A 205 -17.08 -17.16 2.51
CA GLY A 205 -16.81 -17.57 3.87
C GLY A 205 -17.07 -16.50 4.93
N GLU A 206 -17.05 -16.95 6.18
CA GLU A 206 -17.28 -16.09 7.34
C GLU A 206 -16.09 -15.14 7.55
N ASN A 207 -14.87 -15.59 7.27
CA ASN A 207 -13.70 -14.71 7.36
C ASN A 207 -13.77 -13.62 6.29
N GLY A 208 -14.19 -13.95 5.06
CA GLY A 208 -14.50 -13.00 3.99
C GLY A 208 -15.36 -11.85 4.48
N LYS A 209 -16.53 -12.19 5.04
CA LYS A 209 -17.49 -11.21 5.58
C LYS A 209 -16.91 -10.36 6.72
N LYS A 210 -16.18 -10.99 7.64
CA LYS A 210 -15.52 -10.27 8.74
C LYS A 210 -14.50 -9.25 8.24
N MET A 211 -13.69 -9.63 7.26
CA MET A 211 -12.70 -8.74 6.64
C MET A 211 -13.39 -7.56 5.93
N THR A 212 -14.46 -7.81 5.18
CA THR A 212 -15.25 -6.75 4.54
C THR A 212 -15.83 -5.79 5.57
N ASN A 213 -16.43 -6.29 6.66
CA ASN A 213 -16.94 -5.43 7.74
C ASN A 213 -15.82 -4.59 8.37
N LYS A 214 -14.66 -5.19 8.60
CA LYS A 214 -13.48 -4.49 9.13
C LYS A 214 -12.98 -3.42 8.17
N ALA A 215 -12.96 -3.69 6.87
CA ALA A 215 -12.61 -2.72 5.84
C ALA A 215 -13.61 -1.54 5.79
N MET A 216 -14.90 -1.76 6.09
CA MET A 216 -15.88 -0.65 6.20
C MET A 216 -15.56 0.27 7.37
N GLU A 217 -15.15 -0.28 8.52
CA GLU A 217 -14.69 0.51 9.67
C GLU A 217 -13.48 1.37 9.28
N TRP A 218 -12.49 0.77 8.63
CA TRP A 218 -11.29 1.47 8.17
C TRP A 218 -11.59 2.55 7.13
N LYS A 219 -12.47 2.27 6.17
CA LYS A 219 -12.92 3.26 5.18
C LYS A 219 -13.55 4.48 5.85
N LYS A 220 -14.37 4.28 6.88
CA LYS A 220 -14.97 5.39 7.63
C LYS A 220 -13.92 6.27 8.28
N LEU A 221 -12.94 5.67 8.96
CA LEU A 221 -11.83 6.41 9.58
C LEU A 221 -10.97 7.15 8.54
N ALA A 222 -10.74 6.53 7.38
CA ALA A 222 -10.04 7.16 6.26
C ALA A 222 -10.80 8.37 5.69
N GLN A 223 -12.14 8.29 5.59
CA GLN A 223 -12.98 9.41 5.17
C GLN A 223 -12.96 10.56 6.20
N GLU A 224 -12.96 10.24 7.49
CA GLU A 224 -12.85 11.23 8.57
C GLU A 224 -11.51 11.97 8.52
N ALA A 225 -10.40 11.24 8.33
CA ALA A 225 -9.07 11.83 8.21
C ALA A 225 -8.96 12.83 7.02
N THR A 226 -9.61 12.50 5.91
CA THR A 226 -9.58 13.30 4.67
C THR A 226 -10.62 14.41 4.61
N GLY A 227 -11.58 14.43 5.55
CA GLY A 227 -12.56 15.51 5.71
C GLY A 227 -12.03 16.70 6.52
N SER A 228 -10.85 16.59 7.13
CA SER A 228 -10.26 17.66 7.94
C SER A 228 -9.87 18.88 7.08
N HIS A 229 -10.12 20.08 7.61
CA HIS A 229 -9.81 21.34 6.91
C HIS A 229 -8.30 21.49 6.65
N ASP A 230 -7.45 20.95 7.51
CA ASP A 230 -5.99 21.05 7.46
C ASP A 230 -5.39 20.30 6.27
N VAL A 231 -5.89 19.10 5.95
CA VAL A 231 -5.45 18.34 4.77
C VAL A 231 -5.89 19.03 3.47
N ARG A 232 -7.08 19.65 3.49
CA ARG A 232 -7.60 20.41 2.35
C ARG A 232 -6.77 21.68 2.08
N ILE A 233 -6.25 22.32 3.13
CA ILE A 233 -5.31 23.45 3.03
C ILE A 233 -4.00 23.01 2.38
N LEU A 234 -3.43 21.87 2.79
CA LEU A 234 -2.18 21.34 2.21
C LEU A 234 -2.28 21.02 0.71
N LEU A 235 -3.47 20.66 0.22
CA LEU A 235 -3.74 20.40 -1.19
C LEU A 235 -4.13 21.66 -1.99
N ASN A 236 -4.94 22.55 -1.40
CA ASN A 236 -5.44 23.76 -2.07
C ASN A 236 -4.43 24.89 -2.14
N TYR A 237 -3.61 25.08 -1.11
CA TYR A 237 -2.38 25.83 -1.29
C TYR A 237 -1.49 24.88 -2.05
N GLY A 238 -1.42 25.05 -3.37
CA GLY A 238 -0.51 24.33 -4.26
C GLY A 238 0.88 24.40 -3.69
N CYS A 239 1.15 23.48 -2.77
CA CYS A 239 2.36 23.54 -2.01
C CYS A 239 3.42 23.25 -3.06
N PRO A 240 4.51 24.01 -3.09
CA PRO A 240 5.67 23.61 -3.87
C PRO A 240 6.19 22.22 -3.46
N LEU A 241 5.51 21.47 -2.56
CA LEU A 241 5.68 20.04 -2.29
C LEU A 241 5.61 19.13 -3.52
N CYS A 242 4.81 19.44 -4.55
CA CYS A 242 4.91 18.71 -5.82
C CYS A 242 6.27 18.93 -6.51
N ASN A 243 6.97 20.02 -6.19
CA ASN A 243 8.35 20.31 -6.61
C ASN A 243 9.42 19.99 -5.53
N LEU A 244 9.05 19.64 -4.28
CA LEU A 244 10.00 19.28 -3.21
C LEU A 244 10.26 17.77 -3.10
N LEU A 245 9.58 16.93 -3.90
CA LEU A 245 9.90 15.50 -3.95
C LEU A 245 11.35 15.22 -4.38
N PHE A 246 12.03 16.19 -5.00
CA PHE A 246 13.49 16.29 -5.01
C PHE A 246 13.91 17.77 -5.19
N CYS A 247 14.03 18.55 -4.11
CA CYS A 247 14.69 19.84 -4.22
C CYS A 247 15.66 20.09 -3.06
N ARG A 248 16.95 19.95 -3.37
CA ARG A 248 18.06 20.54 -2.59
C ARG A 248 17.72 21.98 -2.26
N ARG A 249 17.99 22.41 -1.02
CA ARG A 249 18.35 23.81 -0.78
C ARG A 249 19.56 24.14 -1.68
N GLY A 250 19.40 25.04 -2.65
CA GLY A 250 20.54 25.76 -3.23
C GLY A 250 21.30 26.46 -2.10
N ALA A 251 22.63 26.60 -2.09
CA ALA A 251 23.52 26.86 -3.22
C ALA A 251 23.03 28.01 -4.10
N LEU A 252 22.68 29.15 -3.47
CA LEU A 252 22.73 30.50 -4.05
C LEU A 252 22.84 31.50 -2.88
N ASP A 253 24.01 31.55 -2.24
CA ASP A 253 24.50 32.78 -1.62
C ASP A 253 25.69 33.22 -2.46
N GLY A 254 25.56 34.39 -3.08
CA GLY A 254 26.56 34.96 -3.96
C GLY A 254 27.76 35.52 -3.20
N HIS A 255 28.94 35.18 -3.70
CA HIS A 255 30.09 36.08 -3.83
C HIS A 255 30.86 35.69 -5.09
#